data_AF-A0A7Y3I395-F1
#
_entry.id   AF-A0A7Y3I395-F1
#
_cell.length_a   1.000
_cell.length_b   1.000
_cell.length_c   1.000
_cell.angle_alpha   90.00
_cell.angle_beta   90.00
_cell.angle_gamma   90.00
#
_symmetry.space_group_name_H-M   'P 1'
#
loop_
_entity.id
_entity.type
_entity.pdbx_description
1 polymer ?
#
loop_
_entity_poly.entity_id
_entity_poly.type
_entity_poly.pdbx_seq_one_letter_code
_entity_poly.pdbx_strand_id
1 'polypeptide(L)'
;PDGSCVEATMADCLAGGGIPQDPGAACGVVACPAPAACCLVDGQCVLMMEGACVDAGGLAMGGLATCERSPCPPPPGACCHGDGTCTDGMTADACVASGGLYAGDAVACVDACGCLGDLDGSGVVDFVDLLSVLSFWGCGDCAADIDGDGNVGFTDMLWVLGMWGACP
;
A
#
# COMPACT_ATOMS: atom_id res chain seq x y z
N PRO A 1 13.43 -7.20 26.22
CA PRO A 1 12.71 -8.44 25.84
C PRO A 1 13.16 -8.88 24.44
N ASP A 2 13.62 -10.11 24.29
CA ASP A 2 14.14 -10.68 23.04
C ASP A 2 13.25 -11.83 22.53
N GLY A 3 12.05 -11.97 23.10
CA GLY A 3 11.16 -13.09 22.84
C GLY A 3 11.57 -14.39 23.53
N SER A 4 12.69 -14.42 24.27
CA SER A 4 13.06 -15.60 25.05
C SER A 4 12.11 -15.79 26.24
N CYS A 5 11.85 -17.05 26.56
CA CYS A 5 11.06 -17.46 27.71
C CYS A 5 11.87 -18.43 28.56
N VAL A 6 11.84 -18.22 29.88
CA VAL A 6 12.47 -19.10 30.86
C VAL A 6 11.44 -19.50 31.93
N GLU A 7 11.44 -20.77 32.28
CA GLU A 7 10.67 -21.26 33.43
C GLU A 7 11.37 -20.82 34.72
N ALA A 8 10.79 -19.85 35.41
CA ALA A 8 11.37 -19.24 36.61
C ALA A 8 10.29 -18.85 37.61
N THR A 9 10.63 -18.73 38.90
CA THR A 9 9.72 -18.10 39.85
C THR A 9 9.55 -16.62 39.51
N MET A 10 8.44 -16.00 39.96
CA MET A 10 8.22 -14.57 39.75
C MET A 10 9.39 -13.71 40.26
N ALA A 11 10.00 -14.09 41.38
CA ALA A 11 11.14 -13.38 41.95
C ALA A 11 12.40 -13.53 41.08
N ASP A 12 12.69 -14.74 40.59
CA ASP A 12 13.87 -15.01 39.77
C ASP A 12 13.74 -14.38 38.37
N CYS A 13 12.54 -14.38 37.79
CA CYS A 13 12.24 -13.71 36.52
C CYS A 13 12.50 -12.21 36.60
N LEU A 14 12.00 -11.55 37.65
CA LEU A 14 12.25 -10.13 37.89
C LEU A 14 13.73 -9.85 38.16
N ALA A 15 14.40 -10.69 38.93
CA ALA A 15 15.83 -10.55 39.21
C ALA A 15 16.69 -10.69 37.94
N GLY A 16 16.24 -11.48 36.97
CA GLY A 16 16.83 -11.61 35.63
C GLY A 16 16.46 -10.49 34.65
N GLY A 17 15.65 -9.50 35.06
CA GLY A 17 15.17 -8.43 34.18
C GLY A 17 14.08 -8.85 33.19
N GLY A 18 13.46 -10.02 33.42
CA GLY A 18 12.32 -10.52 32.65
C GLY A 18 10.99 -9.90 33.09
N ILE A 19 9.94 -10.18 32.30
CA ILE A 19 8.56 -9.76 32.58
C ILE A 19 7.79 -11.02 33.01
N PRO A 20 7.39 -11.15 34.29
CA PRO A 20 6.61 -12.29 34.76
C PRO A 20 5.29 -12.41 34.02
N GLN A 21 4.92 -13.64 33.72
CA GLN A 21 3.61 -14.01 33.18
C GLN A 21 2.74 -14.56 34.32
N ASP A 22 1.48 -14.88 34.03
CA ASP A 22 0.57 -15.45 35.03
C ASP A 22 1.15 -16.74 35.65
N PRO A 23 0.96 -16.97 36.97
CA PRO A 23 1.43 -18.19 37.61
C PRO A 23 0.89 -19.46 36.94
N GLY A 24 1.80 -20.33 36.48
CA GLY A 24 1.45 -21.57 35.77
C GLY A 24 1.45 -21.47 34.24
N ALA A 25 1.75 -20.29 33.68
CA ALA A 25 1.92 -20.12 32.25
C ALA A 25 3.29 -20.70 31.81
N ALA A 26 3.27 -21.68 30.90
CA ALA A 26 4.49 -22.36 30.43
C ALA A 26 5.03 -21.74 29.14
N CYS A 27 6.35 -21.71 28.98
CA CYS A 27 7.04 -21.18 27.81
C CYS A 27 6.68 -21.87 26.49
N GLY A 28 6.10 -23.07 26.53
CA GLY A 28 5.61 -23.76 25.33
C GLY A 28 4.29 -23.20 24.77
N VAL A 29 3.58 -22.37 25.53
CA VAL A 29 2.29 -21.77 25.13
C VAL A 29 2.26 -20.25 25.27
N VAL A 30 3.17 -19.69 26.07
CA VAL A 30 3.30 -18.24 26.25
C VAL A 30 4.23 -17.66 25.19
N ALA A 31 3.72 -16.68 24.45
CA ALA A 31 4.55 -15.82 23.61
C ALA A 31 5.05 -14.64 24.47
N CYS A 32 6.34 -14.65 24.82
CA CYS A 32 6.95 -13.48 25.44
C CYS A 32 7.06 -12.33 24.42
N PRO A 33 6.88 -11.07 24.83
CA PRO A 33 7.04 -9.93 23.94
C PRO A 33 8.42 -9.94 23.26
N ALA A 34 8.41 -9.95 21.94
CA ALA A 34 9.58 -9.91 21.09
C ALA A 34 9.50 -8.68 20.17
N PRO A 35 10.63 -8.16 19.67
CA PRO A 35 10.58 -7.21 18.58
C PRO A 35 9.92 -7.87 17.38
N ALA A 36 8.93 -7.22 16.82
CA ALA A 36 8.24 -7.67 15.62
C ALA A 36 8.22 -6.54 14.59
N ALA A 37 7.74 -6.82 13.38
CA ALA A 37 7.62 -5.83 12.34
C ALA A 37 6.68 -4.70 12.79
N CYS A 38 7.21 -3.48 12.80
CA CYS A 38 6.48 -2.25 12.97
C CYS A 38 6.45 -1.53 11.62
N CYS A 39 5.25 -1.29 11.13
CA CYS A 39 5.03 -0.58 9.86
C CYS A 39 4.82 0.89 10.18
N LEU A 40 5.84 1.69 9.92
CA LEU A 40 5.80 3.13 10.10
C LEU A 40 4.99 3.79 8.97
N VAL A 41 4.46 4.97 9.26
CA VAL A 41 3.62 5.75 8.33
C VAL A 41 4.35 6.22 7.07
N ASP A 42 5.68 6.26 7.10
CA ASP A 42 6.55 6.60 5.97
C ASP A 42 6.86 5.38 5.08
N GLY A 43 6.24 4.23 5.36
CA GLY A 43 6.43 2.98 4.61
C GLY A 43 7.64 2.17 5.09
N GLN A 44 8.41 2.64 6.08
CA GLN A 44 9.51 1.86 6.62
C GLN A 44 9.00 0.70 7.50
N CYS A 45 9.52 -0.50 7.27
CA CYS A 45 9.38 -1.61 8.21
C CYS A 45 10.62 -1.70 9.11
N VAL A 46 10.41 -1.62 10.43
CA VAL A 46 11.48 -1.73 11.43
C VAL A 46 11.11 -2.78 12.49
N LEU A 47 12.09 -3.49 13.05
CA LEU A 47 11.86 -4.41 14.16
C LEU A 47 11.87 -3.65 15.49
N MET A 48 10.73 -3.58 16.16
CA MET A 48 10.61 -2.89 17.46
C MET A 48 9.60 -3.59 18.37
N MET A 49 9.61 -3.22 19.65
CA MET A 49 8.56 -3.65 20.58
C MET A 49 7.21 -3.06 20.19
N GLU A 50 6.13 -3.83 20.38
CA GLU A 50 4.75 -3.41 20.08
C GLU A 50 4.40 -2.05 20.69
N GLY A 51 4.69 -1.84 21.99
CA GLY A 51 4.44 -0.55 22.64
C GLY A 51 5.20 0.61 21.99
N ALA A 52 6.48 0.40 21.67
CA ALA A 52 7.29 1.41 20.99
C ALA A 52 6.80 1.68 19.55
N CYS A 53 6.24 0.68 18.88
CA CYS A 53 5.65 0.85 17.56
C CYS A 53 4.40 1.74 17.61
N VAL A 54 3.51 1.48 18.57
CA VAL A 54 2.31 2.30 18.79
C VAL A 54 2.68 3.72 19.20
N ASP A 55 3.67 3.89 20.08
CA ASP A 55 4.19 5.20 20.49
C ASP A 55 4.82 5.98 19.31
N ALA A 56 5.39 5.27 18.34
CA ALA A 56 5.90 5.83 17.09
C ALA A 56 4.80 6.11 16.04
N GLY A 57 3.53 5.82 16.35
CA GLY A 57 2.41 5.96 15.43
C GLY A 57 2.37 4.92 14.31
N GLY A 58 3.11 3.82 14.45
CA GLY A 58 3.15 2.72 13.49
C GLY A 58 2.10 1.63 13.75
N LEU A 59 1.93 0.75 12.77
CA LEU A 59 1.12 -0.47 12.88
C LEU A 59 2.00 -1.64 13.32
N ALA A 60 1.74 -2.18 14.52
CA ALA A 60 2.46 -3.32 15.05
C ALA A 60 1.93 -4.65 14.48
N MET A 61 2.80 -5.40 13.81
CA MET A 61 2.50 -6.76 13.34
C MET A 61 2.93 -7.73 14.44
N GLY A 62 1.99 -8.13 15.31
CA GLY A 62 2.30 -8.96 16.47
C GLY A 62 2.98 -10.31 16.16
N GLY A 63 3.46 -10.98 17.21
CA GLY A 63 4.04 -12.33 17.10
C GLY A 63 5.45 -12.36 16.50
N LEU A 64 5.70 -13.31 15.58
CA LEU A 64 6.99 -13.54 14.92
C LEU A 64 7.07 -12.91 13.51
N ALA A 65 6.20 -11.93 13.20
CA ALA A 65 6.25 -11.23 11.93
C ALA A 65 7.55 -10.41 11.83
N THR A 66 8.34 -10.63 10.78
CA THR A 66 9.60 -9.90 10.53
C THR A 66 9.55 -9.12 9.24
N CYS A 67 10.28 -8.01 9.16
CA CYS A 67 10.32 -7.17 7.96
C CYS A 67 10.83 -7.88 6.69
N GLU A 68 11.56 -8.99 6.84
CA GLU A 68 12.06 -9.79 5.72
C GLU A 68 10.94 -10.48 4.92
N ARG A 69 9.77 -10.69 5.51
CA ARG A 69 8.61 -11.30 4.83
C ARG A 69 7.62 -10.28 4.27
N SER A 70 8.02 -9.01 4.19
CA SER A 70 7.14 -7.89 3.79
C SER A 70 5.75 -7.97 4.45
N PRO A 71 5.66 -8.04 5.79
CA PRO A 71 4.39 -8.20 6.47
C PRO A 71 3.53 -6.95 6.38
N CYS A 72 4.14 -5.78 6.15
CA CYS A 72 3.44 -4.51 6.11
C CYS A 72 2.41 -4.46 4.99
N PRO A 73 1.17 -4.00 5.27
CA PRO A 73 0.23 -3.70 4.21
C PRO A 73 0.86 -2.66 3.27
N PRO A 74 0.69 -2.79 1.95
CA PRO A 74 1.06 -1.72 1.03
C PRO A 74 0.33 -0.43 1.45
N PRO A 75 1.01 0.74 1.36
CA PRO A 75 0.35 2.01 1.64
C PRO A 75 -0.83 2.19 0.69
N PRO A 76 -1.95 2.77 1.15
CA PRO A 76 -3.04 3.07 0.27
C PRO A 76 -2.63 4.17 -0.74
N GLY A 77 -3.39 4.26 -1.83
CA GLY A 77 -3.14 5.18 -2.93
C GLY A 77 -4.44 5.71 -3.53
N ALA A 78 -4.30 6.45 -4.62
CA ALA A 78 -5.40 7.02 -5.37
C ALA A 78 -6.12 5.95 -6.20
N CYS A 79 -7.45 6.05 -6.21
CA CYS A 79 -8.32 5.27 -7.07
C CYS A 79 -9.01 6.18 -8.08
N CYS A 80 -8.69 6.02 -9.36
CA CYS A 80 -9.32 6.76 -10.45
C CYS A 80 -10.61 6.03 -10.89
N HIS A 81 -11.74 6.72 -10.85
CA HIS A 81 -13.03 6.18 -11.29
C HIS A 81 -13.30 6.55 -12.75
N GLY A 82 -14.08 5.72 -13.44
CA GLY A 82 -14.41 5.94 -14.85
C GLY A 82 -15.25 7.18 -15.16
N ASP A 83 -15.75 7.89 -14.13
CA ASP A 83 -16.43 9.19 -14.27
C ASP A 83 -15.47 10.39 -14.13
N GLY A 84 -14.16 10.14 -14.05
CA GLY A 84 -13.12 11.15 -13.85
C GLY A 84 -12.99 11.61 -12.40
N THR A 85 -13.77 11.05 -11.46
CA THR A 85 -13.55 11.31 -10.03
C THR A 85 -12.38 10.47 -9.51
N CYS A 86 -11.79 10.93 -8.41
CA CYS A 86 -10.74 10.21 -7.72
C CYS A 86 -11.00 10.09 -6.23
N THR A 87 -10.61 8.96 -5.64
CA THR A 87 -10.65 8.73 -4.19
C THR A 87 -9.26 8.41 -3.66
N ASP A 88 -8.76 9.27 -2.76
CA ASP A 88 -7.51 9.03 -2.03
C ASP A 88 -7.67 7.93 -0.98
N GLY A 89 -6.55 7.27 -0.65
CA GLY A 89 -6.49 6.41 0.52
C GLY A 89 -7.20 5.06 0.35
N MET A 90 -7.39 4.58 -0.88
CA MET A 90 -7.90 3.23 -1.13
C MET A 90 -6.76 2.22 -1.20
N THR A 91 -7.00 0.98 -0.76
CA THR A 91 -6.10 -0.12 -1.08
C THR A 91 -6.32 -0.55 -2.53
N ALA A 92 -5.30 -1.18 -3.15
CA ALA A 92 -5.41 -1.70 -4.51
C ALA A 92 -6.66 -2.57 -4.71
N ASP A 93 -6.88 -3.55 -3.82
CA ASP A 93 -8.04 -4.44 -3.87
C ASP A 93 -9.38 -3.68 -3.74
N ALA A 94 -9.45 -2.69 -2.84
CA ALA A 94 -10.67 -1.90 -2.65
C ALA A 94 -10.96 -1.00 -3.85
N CYS A 95 -9.93 -0.47 -4.50
CA CYS A 95 -10.06 0.32 -5.71
C CYS A 95 -10.60 -0.53 -6.87
N VAL A 96 -9.96 -1.68 -7.14
CA VAL A 96 -10.40 -2.60 -8.20
C VAL A 96 -11.82 -3.13 -7.93
N ALA A 97 -12.15 -3.45 -6.68
CA ALA A 97 -13.50 -3.87 -6.30
C ALA A 97 -14.56 -2.77 -6.51
N SER A 98 -14.15 -1.49 -6.48
CA SER A 98 -15.00 -0.34 -6.79
C SER A 98 -15.11 -0.05 -8.29
N GLY A 99 -14.39 -0.81 -9.13
CA GLY A 99 -14.34 -0.61 -10.59
C GLY A 99 -13.44 0.52 -11.05
N GLY A 100 -12.52 0.99 -10.18
CA GLY A 100 -11.54 2.02 -10.51
C GLY A 100 -10.16 1.47 -10.90
N LEU A 101 -9.31 2.33 -11.44
CA LEU A 101 -7.89 2.08 -11.70
C LEU A 101 -7.06 2.55 -10.50
N TYR A 102 -6.27 1.66 -9.93
CA TYR A 102 -5.39 1.99 -8.82
C TYR A 102 -4.11 2.62 -9.35
N ALA A 103 -3.82 3.86 -8.95
CA ALA A 103 -2.69 4.62 -9.48
C ALA A 103 -1.33 4.27 -8.85
N GLY A 104 -1.32 3.41 -7.83
CA GLY A 104 -0.11 2.97 -7.13
C GLY A 104 -0.07 3.42 -5.67
N ASP A 105 0.80 2.75 -4.91
CA ASP A 105 0.95 2.98 -3.47
C ASP A 105 1.48 4.39 -3.17
N ALA A 106 0.87 5.06 -2.19
CA ALA A 106 1.20 6.42 -1.77
C ALA A 106 1.10 7.49 -2.87
N VAL A 107 0.44 7.20 -4.00
CA VAL A 107 0.12 8.20 -5.02
C VAL A 107 -1.18 8.91 -4.64
N ALA A 108 -1.18 10.24 -4.66
CA ALA A 108 -2.36 11.06 -4.35
C ALA A 108 -3.18 11.36 -5.61
N CYS A 109 -4.49 11.60 -5.44
CA CYS A 109 -5.41 11.90 -6.54
C CYS A 109 -4.96 13.08 -7.41
N VAL A 110 -4.37 14.09 -6.78
CA VAL A 110 -3.84 15.29 -7.45
C VAL A 110 -2.70 14.98 -8.42
N ASP A 111 -1.98 13.87 -8.20
CA ASP A 111 -0.84 13.43 -9.01
C ASP A 111 -1.21 12.27 -9.95
N ALA A 112 -2.31 11.56 -9.68
CA ALA A 112 -2.70 10.31 -10.35
C ALA A 112 -3.85 10.44 -11.34
N CYS A 113 -4.92 11.14 -10.95
CA CYS A 113 -6.18 11.13 -11.67
C CYS A 113 -6.49 12.48 -12.31
N GLY A 114 -5.55 13.42 -12.23
CA GLY A 114 -5.45 14.53 -13.15
C GLY A 114 -5.04 14.01 -14.52
N CYS A 115 -6.04 13.52 -15.27
CA CYS A 115 -5.97 13.29 -16.70
C CYS A 115 -5.08 12.13 -17.22
N LEU A 116 -5.27 10.89 -16.78
CA LEU A 116 -4.59 9.76 -17.45
C LEU A 116 -4.89 9.67 -18.97
N GLY A 117 -6.02 10.23 -19.39
CA GLY A 117 -6.37 10.36 -20.80
C GLY A 117 -5.83 11.62 -21.50
N ASP A 118 -5.19 12.57 -20.82
CA ASP A 118 -4.59 13.79 -21.42
C ASP A 118 -3.12 13.51 -21.72
N LEU A 119 -2.90 12.95 -22.90
CA LEU A 119 -1.60 12.48 -23.34
C LEU A 119 -0.72 13.63 -23.86
N ASP A 120 -1.29 14.80 -24.13
CA ASP A 120 -0.56 15.98 -24.58
C ASP A 120 -0.36 17.06 -23.50
N GLY A 121 -0.96 16.87 -22.32
CA GLY A 121 -0.80 17.73 -21.14
C GLY A 121 -1.56 19.05 -21.24
N SER A 122 -2.64 19.10 -22.02
CA SER A 122 -3.45 20.31 -22.27
C SER A 122 -4.45 20.64 -21.17
N GLY A 123 -4.65 19.75 -20.19
CA GLY A 123 -5.66 19.82 -19.14
C GLY A 123 -7.06 19.44 -19.60
N VAL A 124 -7.19 18.86 -20.81
CA VAL A 124 -8.45 18.34 -21.36
C VAL A 124 -8.18 16.98 -22.01
N VAL A 125 -9.08 16.03 -21.83
CA VAL A 125 -9.10 14.78 -22.60
C VAL A 125 -10.02 14.98 -23.79
N ASP A 126 -9.46 15.10 -24.99
CA ASP A 126 -10.21 15.35 -26.21
C ASP A 126 -9.72 14.54 -27.42
N PHE A 127 -10.03 15.04 -28.62
CA PHE A 127 -9.67 14.36 -29.86
C PHE A 127 -8.15 14.27 -30.06
N VAL A 128 -7.38 15.21 -29.51
CA VAL A 128 -5.93 15.19 -29.61
C VAL A 128 -5.34 14.00 -28.85
N ASP A 129 -5.91 13.65 -27.70
CA ASP A 129 -5.47 12.48 -26.94
C ASP A 129 -5.86 11.16 -27.59
N LEU A 130 -7.04 11.11 -28.20
CA LEU A 130 -7.42 9.97 -29.02
C LEU A 130 -6.45 9.77 -30.19
N LEU A 131 -5.99 10.86 -30.81
CA LEU A 131 -4.96 10.78 -31.84
C LEU A 131 -3.62 10.28 -31.27
N SER A 132 -3.27 10.65 -30.04
CA SER A 132 -2.08 10.14 -29.36
C SER A 132 -2.13 8.61 -29.21
N VAL A 133 -3.23 8.02 -28.73
CA VAL A 133 -3.41 6.55 -28.67
C VAL A 133 -3.27 5.91 -30.06
N LEU A 134 -3.93 6.47 -31.08
CA LEU A 134 -3.84 5.96 -32.45
C LEU A 134 -2.44 6.10 -33.05
N SER A 135 -1.66 7.10 -32.63
CA SER A 135 -0.29 7.33 -33.12
C SER A 135 0.73 6.37 -32.51
N PHE A 136 0.47 5.89 -31.29
CA PHE A 136 1.31 4.93 -30.56
C PHE A 136 0.79 3.49 -30.63
N TRP A 137 -0.18 3.20 -31.49
CA TRP A 137 -0.81 1.88 -31.54
C TRP A 137 0.19 0.72 -31.69
N GLY A 138 0.09 -0.27 -30.80
CA GLY A 138 0.98 -1.43 -30.75
C GLY A 138 2.39 -1.15 -30.22
N CYS A 139 2.64 0.04 -29.69
CA CYS A 139 3.81 0.35 -28.89
C CYS A 139 3.69 -0.33 -27.51
N GLY A 140 4.81 -0.76 -26.92
CA GLY A 140 4.84 -1.29 -25.56
C GLY A 140 5.53 -0.34 -24.60
N ASP A 141 5.01 -0.23 -23.38
CA ASP A 141 5.51 0.59 -22.27
C ASP A 141 5.71 2.08 -22.62
N CYS A 142 4.84 2.65 -23.46
CA CYS A 142 4.86 4.09 -23.78
C CYS A 142 3.70 4.83 -23.11
N ALA A 143 3.76 6.16 -23.09
CA ALA A 143 2.83 7.01 -22.35
C ALA A 143 1.34 6.83 -22.71
N ALA A 144 1.04 6.23 -23.88
CA ALA A 144 -0.32 5.94 -24.31
C ALA A 144 -0.85 4.55 -23.85
N ASP A 145 -0.04 3.77 -23.11
CA ASP A 145 -0.42 2.53 -22.44
C ASP A 145 -0.99 2.91 -21.06
N ILE A 146 -2.29 3.24 -21.07
CA ILE A 146 -3.02 3.85 -19.95
C ILE A 146 -3.45 2.77 -18.95
N ASP A 147 -3.71 1.55 -19.42
CA ASP A 147 -4.13 0.44 -18.55
C ASP A 147 -2.96 -0.42 -18.03
N GLY A 148 -1.75 -0.19 -18.56
CA GLY A 148 -0.51 -0.81 -18.09
C GLY A 148 -0.39 -2.28 -18.49
N ASP A 149 -1.08 -2.74 -19.53
CA ASP A 149 -1.01 -4.12 -20.00
C ASP A 149 0.26 -4.43 -20.83
N GLY A 150 1.08 -3.41 -21.07
CA GLY A 150 2.31 -3.48 -21.85
C GLY A 150 2.10 -3.25 -23.34
N ASN A 151 0.89 -2.89 -23.79
CA ASN A 151 0.58 -2.57 -25.19
C ASN A 151 -0.45 -1.44 -25.30
N VAL A 152 -0.17 -0.47 -26.18
CA VAL A 152 -1.17 0.51 -26.61
C VAL A 152 -2.15 -0.13 -27.59
N GLY A 153 -3.43 -0.19 -27.22
CA GLY A 153 -4.46 -0.83 -28.03
C GLY A 153 -5.88 -0.33 -27.76
N PHE A 154 -6.83 -1.23 -27.97
CA PHE A 154 -8.25 -0.89 -27.92
C PHE A 154 -8.71 -0.54 -26.51
N THR A 155 -8.11 -1.15 -25.48
CA THR A 155 -8.46 -0.86 -24.10
C THR A 155 -8.04 0.56 -23.71
N ASP A 156 -6.85 1.01 -24.11
CA ASP A 156 -6.39 2.40 -23.91
C ASP A 156 -7.28 3.42 -24.62
N MET A 157 -7.74 3.09 -25.83
CA MET A 157 -8.72 3.91 -26.54
C MET A 157 -10.02 4.06 -25.73
N LEU A 158 -10.49 2.98 -25.10
CA LEU A 158 -11.67 3.03 -24.23
C LEU A 158 -11.42 3.87 -22.98
N TRP A 159 -10.21 3.89 -22.43
CA TRP A 159 -9.83 4.78 -21.33
C TRP A 159 -9.92 6.25 -21.73
N VAL A 160 -9.32 6.66 -22.85
CA VAL A 160 -9.43 8.05 -23.35
C VAL A 160 -10.88 8.46 -23.60
N LEU A 161 -11.68 7.59 -24.21
CA LEU A 161 -13.10 7.88 -24.46
C LEU A 161 -13.94 7.90 -23.18
N GLY A 162 -13.54 7.13 -22.15
CA GLY A 162 -14.20 7.11 -20.84
C GLY A 162 -13.96 8.38 -20.04
N MET A 163 -12.82 9.06 -20.25
CA MET A 163 -12.40 10.25 -19.50
C MET A 163 -12.60 11.57 -20.26
N TRP A 164 -13.37 11.57 -21.35
CA TRP A 164 -13.52 12.72 -22.24
C TRP A 164 -14.04 13.99 -21.54
N GLY A 165 -13.34 15.10 -21.72
CA GLY A 165 -13.71 16.40 -21.17
C GLY A 165 -12.57 17.10 -20.45
N ALA A 166 -12.88 18.23 -19.81
CA ALA A 166 -11.89 18.95 -19.02
C ALA A 166 -11.50 18.17 -17.76
N CYS A 167 -10.23 18.24 -17.40
CA CYS A 167 -9.76 17.68 -16.16
C CYS A 167 -10.16 18.53 -14.95
N PRO A 168 -10.39 17.93 -13.78
CA PRO A 168 -10.64 18.64 -12.53
C PRO A 168 -9.47 19.51 -12.04
#